data_AF-A0A350PH35-F1
#
_entry.id   AF-A0A350PH35-F1
#
_cell.length_a   1.000
_cell.length_b   1.000
_cell.length_c   1.000
_cell.angle_alpha   90.00
_cell.angle_beta   90.00
_cell.angle_gamma   90.00
#
_symmetry.space_group_name_H-M   'P 1'
#
loop_
_entity.id
_entity.type
_entity.pdbx_description
1 polymer ?
#
loop_
_entity_poly.entity_id
_entity_poly.type
_entity_poly.pdbx_seq_one_letter_code
_entity_poly.pdbx_strand_id
1 'polypeptide(L)'
;SHCTSAGALLNGIPPQSIRRIYGVAKAYDTYVGSKRFHGHENIFNDIQGIGKEFGATTGRRRQCNWLDIKNLQRAVDINGVTDLIINKVDILREVDVWGIRRDAATLKFDTEQRWKSS
;
A
#
# COMPACT_ATOMS: atom_id res chain seq x y z
N SER A 1 -4.73 -21.33 -0.37
CA SER A 1 -5.73 -20.39 0.18
C SER A 1 -5.88 -19.21 -0.78
N HIS A 2 -7.03 -18.54 -0.79
CA HIS A 2 -7.25 -17.32 -1.56
C HIS A 2 -7.40 -16.16 -0.57
N CYS A 3 -6.60 -15.12 -0.73
CA CYS A 3 -6.63 -13.92 0.11
C CYS A 3 -7.40 -12.75 -0.52
N THR A 4 -8.11 -13.01 -1.63
CA THR A 4 -9.03 -12.04 -2.23
C THR A 4 -10.39 -12.07 -1.53
N SER A 5 -11.24 -11.07 -1.79
CA SER A 5 -12.62 -11.00 -1.27
C SER A 5 -13.44 -12.26 -1.62
N ALA A 6 -13.19 -12.85 -2.79
CA ALA A 6 -13.81 -14.11 -3.20
C ALA A 6 -13.47 -15.29 -2.26
N GLY A 7 -12.35 -15.24 -1.52
CA GLY A 7 -12.02 -16.23 -0.50
C GLY A 7 -13.08 -16.32 0.61
N ALA A 8 -13.80 -15.23 0.90
CA ALA A 8 -14.91 -15.26 1.86
C ALA A 8 -16.07 -16.15 1.37
N LEU A 9 -16.34 -16.16 0.06
CA LEU A 9 -17.43 -16.94 -0.55
C LEU A 9 -17.24 -18.46 -0.37
N LEU A 10 -15.99 -18.90 -0.24
CA LEU A 10 -15.66 -20.31 0.01
C LEU A 10 -16.09 -20.80 1.39
N ASN A 11 -16.61 -19.92 2.26
CA ASN A 11 -17.15 -20.26 3.58
C ASN A 11 -18.69 -20.33 3.59
N GLY A 12 -19.32 -20.56 2.44
CA GLY A 12 -20.78 -20.68 2.33
C GLY A 12 -21.53 -19.34 2.37
N ILE A 13 -20.83 -18.23 2.14
CA ILE A 13 -21.42 -16.89 2.07
C ILE A 13 -21.93 -16.66 0.63
N PRO A 14 -23.24 -16.38 0.43
CA PRO A 14 -23.76 -16.06 -0.88
C PRO A 14 -23.12 -14.77 -1.42
N PRO A 15 -22.70 -14.72 -2.70
CA PRO A 15 -22.02 -13.55 -3.26
C PRO A 15 -22.83 -12.26 -3.15
N GLN A 16 -24.15 -12.36 -3.35
CA GLN A 16 -25.09 -11.24 -3.30
C GLN A 16 -25.20 -10.58 -1.91
N SER A 17 -24.76 -11.28 -0.85
CA SER A 17 -24.80 -10.74 0.53
C SER A 17 -23.68 -9.74 0.81
N ILE A 18 -22.60 -9.74 0.01
CA ILE A 18 -21.48 -8.82 0.15
C ILE A 18 -21.85 -7.49 -0.51
N ARG A 19 -22.14 -6.48 0.33
CA ARG A 19 -22.58 -5.15 -0.13
C ARG A 19 -21.46 -4.13 -0.21
N ARG A 20 -20.43 -4.27 0.64
CA ARG A 20 -19.30 -3.35 0.73
C ARG A 20 -18.03 -4.14 0.97
N ILE A 21 -16.96 -3.72 0.30
CA ILE A 21 -15.64 -4.31 0.39
C ILE A 21 -14.67 -3.17 0.66
N TYR A 22 -14.12 -3.15 1.87
CA TYR A 22 -13.15 -2.14 2.30
C TYR A 22 -11.74 -2.60 1.94
N GLY A 23 -11.12 -1.93 0.99
CA GLY A 23 -9.71 -2.11 0.66
C GLY A 23 -8.87 -1.26 1.59
N VAL A 24 -7.80 -1.82 2.16
CA VAL A 24 -6.86 -1.09 3.01
C VAL A 24 -5.50 -1.12 2.36
N ALA A 25 -4.94 0.06 2.10
CA ALA A 25 -3.59 0.23 1.59
C ALA A 25 -2.82 1.27 2.42
N LYS A 26 -1.49 1.20 2.34
CA LYS A 26 -0.60 2.20 2.94
C LYS A 26 -0.29 3.29 1.91
N ALA A 27 0.08 4.47 2.37
CA ALA A 27 0.55 5.56 1.52
C ALA A 27 1.87 5.23 0.77
N TYR A 28 2.57 4.16 1.19
CA TYR A 28 3.78 3.61 0.57
C TYR A 28 3.75 2.08 0.66
N ASP A 29 4.40 1.40 -0.28
CA ASP A 29 4.41 -0.05 -0.29
C ASP A 29 5.51 -0.63 0.60
N THR A 30 5.21 -1.77 1.21
CA THR A 30 6.15 -2.53 2.02
C THR A 30 6.21 -3.99 1.60
N TYR A 31 7.42 -4.55 1.53
CA TYR A 31 7.63 -5.94 1.15
C TYR A 31 8.51 -6.67 2.16
N VAL A 32 8.12 -7.92 2.44
CA VAL A 32 8.89 -8.86 3.23
C VAL A 32 9.22 -10.05 2.34
N GLY A 33 10.51 -10.27 2.10
CA GLY A 33 10.98 -11.36 1.25
C GLY A 33 12.37 -11.08 0.69
N SER A 34 12.81 -11.96 -0.21
CA SER A 34 14.14 -11.93 -0.83
C SER A 34 14.21 -11.07 -2.09
N LYS A 35 13.07 -10.72 -2.71
CA LYS A 35 13.06 -9.87 -3.90
C LYS A 35 13.60 -8.48 -3.59
N ARG A 36 14.34 -7.90 -4.54
CA ARG A 36 14.76 -6.50 -4.49
C ARG A 36 13.53 -5.61 -4.72
N PHE A 37 13.04 -5.02 -3.65
CA PHE A 37 11.85 -4.18 -3.64
C PHE A 37 12.15 -2.77 -3.12
N HIS A 38 13.13 -2.64 -2.24
CA HIS A 38 13.45 -1.38 -1.59
C HIS A 38 13.83 -0.32 -2.64
N GLY A 39 13.22 0.85 -2.54
CA GLY A 39 13.57 1.97 -3.39
C GLY A 39 15.00 2.45 -3.13
N HIS A 40 15.58 3.15 -4.10
CA HIS A 40 16.99 3.54 -4.08
C HIS A 40 17.27 4.83 -3.30
N GLU A 41 16.22 5.61 -3.04
CA GLU A 41 16.32 6.91 -2.40
C GLU A 41 16.48 6.77 -0.88
N ASN A 42 17.32 7.61 -0.26
CA ASN A 42 17.57 7.55 1.19
C ASN A 42 16.31 7.74 2.03
N ILE A 43 15.31 8.45 1.49
CA ILE A 43 13.99 8.66 2.10
C ILE A 43 13.30 7.37 2.55
N PHE A 44 13.55 6.25 1.86
CA PHE A 44 12.92 4.97 2.23
C PHE A 44 13.48 4.37 3.52
N ASN A 45 14.71 4.74 3.92
CA ASN A 45 15.24 4.38 5.22
C ASN A 45 14.53 5.16 6.33
N ASP A 46 14.24 6.44 6.08
CA ASP A 46 13.52 7.31 7.02
C ASP A 46 12.07 6.86 7.17
N ILE A 47 11.37 6.63 6.06
CA ILE A 47 10.00 6.08 6.04
C ILE A 47 9.95 4.74 6.80
N GLN A 48 10.93 3.87 6.61
CA GLN A 48 10.99 2.58 7.30
C GLN A 48 11.19 2.75 8.81
N GLY A 49 12.04 3.70 9.23
CA GLY A 49 12.31 4.00 10.63
C GLY A 49 11.10 4.61 11.33
N ILE A 50 10.60 5.73 10.80
CA ILE A 50 9.45 6.47 11.33
C ILE A 50 8.20 5.58 11.31
N GLY A 51 7.98 4.87 10.21
CA GLY A 51 6.83 3.99 10.04
C GLY A 51 6.85 2.72 10.88
N LYS A 52 7.97 2.47 11.60
CA LYS A 52 8.23 1.24 12.37
C LYS A 52 8.00 -0.01 11.54
N GLU A 53 8.52 -0.03 10.32
CA GLU A 53 8.34 -1.13 9.37
C GLU A 53 9.28 -2.31 9.66
N PHE A 54 9.05 -2.96 10.81
CA PHE A 54 9.79 -4.10 11.30
C PHE A 54 8.85 -5.28 11.53
N GLY A 55 9.35 -6.50 11.34
CA GLY A 55 8.61 -7.72 11.68
C GLY A 55 8.33 -7.77 13.18
N ALA A 56 7.07 -7.92 13.59
CA ALA A 56 6.67 -7.90 14.99
C ALA A 56 7.42 -8.93 15.86
N THR A 57 7.70 -10.11 15.31
CA THR A 57 8.38 -11.19 16.04
C THR A 57 9.90 -11.20 15.81
N THR A 58 10.32 -11.00 14.56
CA THR A 58 11.73 -11.19 14.16
C THR A 58 12.55 -9.90 14.21
N GLY A 59 11.91 -8.73 14.32
CA GLY A 59 12.58 -7.44 14.18
C GLY A 59 13.14 -7.15 12.78
N ARG A 60 12.95 -8.06 11.81
CA ARG A 60 13.51 -7.89 10.46
C ARG A 60 12.90 -6.68 9.77
N ARG A 61 13.76 -5.82 9.22
CA ARG A 61 13.38 -4.64 8.44
C ARG A 61 12.58 -5.03 7.19
N ARG A 62 11.43 -4.38 6.97
CA ARG A 62 10.64 -4.53 5.74
C ARG A 62 11.12 -3.56 4.69
N GLN A 63 11.26 -4.01 3.45
CA GLN A 63 11.66 -3.14 2.35
C GLN A 63 10.52 -2.15 2.04
N CYS A 64 10.83 -0.86 1.92
CA CYS A 64 9.86 0.20 1.60
C CYS A 64 10.07 0.75 0.18
N ASN A 65 8.99 1.14 -0.50
CA ASN A 65 9.00 1.80 -1.81
C ASN A 65 7.74 2.70 -1.96
N TRP A 66 7.69 3.54 -2.99
CA TRP A 66 6.49 4.31 -3.32
C TRP A 66 5.30 3.39 -3.61
N LEU A 67 4.10 3.85 -3.26
CA LEU A 67 2.85 3.15 -3.54
C LEU A 67 2.68 2.96 -5.05
N ASP A 68 2.53 1.70 -5.49
CA ASP A 68 2.27 1.38 -6.88
C ASP A 68 0.79 1.46 -7.22
N ILE A 69 0.42 2.53 -7.93
CA ILE A 69 -0.98 2.82 -8.26
C ILE A 69 -1.58 1.77 -9.19
N LYS A 70 -0.82 1.19 -10.12
CA LYS A 70 -1.36 0.17 -11.01
C LYS A 70 -1.64 -1.13 -10.28
N ASN A 71 -0.75 -1.52 -9.37
CA ASN A 71 -1.00 -2.70 -8.53
C ASN A 71 -2.18 -2.46 -7.58
N LEU A 72 -2.31 -1.25 -7.03
CA LEU A 72 -3.44 -0.88 -6.19
C LEU A 72 -4.76 -0.93 -6.96
N GLN A 73 -4.82 -0.31 -8.15
CA GLN A 73 -5.99 -0.36 -9.04
C GLN A 73 -6.39 -1.80 -9.36
N ARG A 74 -5.41 -2.63 -9.77
CA ARG A 74 -5.64 -4.05 -10.03
C ARG A 74 -6.19 -4.78 -8.80
N ALA A 75 -5.68 -4.48 -7.60
CA ALA A 75 -6.18 -5.08 -6.37
C ALA A 75 -7.61 -4.64 -6.07
N VAL A 76 -7.94 -3.36 -6.28
CA VAL A 76 -9.30 -2.82 -6.16
C VAL A 76 -10.25 -3.53 -7.11
N ASP A 77 -9.88 -3.66 -8.38
CA ASP A 77 -10.71 -4.27 -9.42
C ASP A 77 -10.97 -5.76 -9.15
N ILE A 78 -9.91 -6.52 -8.87
CA ILE A 78 -10.02 -7.97 -8.60
C ILE A 78 -10.88 -8.26 -7.39
N ASN A 79 -10.82 -7.41 -6.36
CA ASN A 79 -11.55 -7.62 -5.13
C ASN A 79 -12.95 -6.98 -5.14
N GLY A 80 -13.28 -6.16 -6.14
CA GLY A 80 -14.52 -5.37 -6.14
C GLY A 80 -14.60 -4.39 -4.97
N VAL A 81 -13.47 -3.75 -4.62
CA VAL A 81 -13.41 -2.79 -3.50
C VAL A 81 -14.37 -1.64 -3.75
N THR A 82 -15.26 -1.40 -2.79
CA THR A 82 -16.23 -0.28 -2.84
C THR A 82 -15.69 0.96 -2.13
N ASP A 83 -14.86 0.75 -1.10
CA ASP A 83 -14.36 1.80 -0.23
C ASP A 83 -12.85 1.57 -0.02
N LEU A 84 -12.02 2.53 -0.43
CA LEU A 84 -10.57 2.44 -0.27
C LEU A 84 -10.10 3.31 0.89
N ILE A 85 -9.35 2.72 1.82
CA ILE A 85 -8.77 3.38 2.98
C ILE A 85 -7.26 3.40 2.80
N ILE A 86 -6.69 4.61 2.70
CA ILE A 86 -5.24 4.81 2.69
C ILE A 86 -4.79 5.24 4.09
N ASN A 87 -3.89 4.49 4.70
CA ASN A 87 -3.33 4.80 6.01
C ASN A 87 -1.85 5.22 5.90
N LYS A 88 -1.22 5.52 7.05
CA LYS A 88 0.22 5.78 7.14
C LYS A 88 0.68 7.04 6.37
N VAL A 89 -0.26 7.95 6.09
CA VAL A 89 -0.01 9.25 5.43
C VAL A 89 0.77 10.20 6.35
N ASP A 90 0.60 10.06 7.66
CA ASP A 90 1.36 10.77 8.70
C ASP A 90 2.87 10.64 8.54
N ILE A 91 3.36 9.47 8.11
CA ILE A 91 4.79 9.23 7.90
C ILE A 91 5.30 10.02 6.69
N LEU A 92 4.51 10.12 5.61
CA LEU A 92 4.87 10.95 4.47
C LEU A 92 4.88 12.43 4.81
N ARG A 93 3.98 12.87 5.72
CA ARG A 93 4.01 14.24 6.26
C ARG A 93 5.26 14.52 7.07
N GLU A 94 5.69 13.56 7.89
CA GLU A 94 6.86 13.74 8.76
C GLU A 94 8.16 13.87 7.95
N VAL A 95 8.28 13.11 6.85
CA VAL A 95 9.43 13.22 5.95
C VAL A 95 9.29 14.34 4.91
N ASP A 96 8.10 14.94 4.81
CA ASP A 96 7.70 15.96 3.82
C ASP A 96 8.07 15.60 2.36
N VAL A 97 7.84 14.34 1.99
CA VAL A 97 8.04 13.88 0.61
C VAL A 97 6.83 13.11 0.12
N TRP A 98 6.34 13.52 -1.04
CA TRP A 98 5.12 13.00 -1.64
C TRP A 98 5.44 12.33 -2.96
N GLY A 99 5.10 11.05 -3.09
CA GLY A 99 5.38 10.30 -4.29
C GLY A 99 4.49 9.08 -4.47
N ILE A 100 4.29 8.70 -5.72
CA ILE A 100 3.62 7.47 -6.13
C ILE A 100 4.39 6.85 -7.29
N ARG A 101 4.27 5.54 -7.47
CA ARG A 101 4.78 4.83 -8.64
C ARG A 101 3.64 4.50 -9.59
N ARG A 102 3.83 4.79 -10.87
CA ARG A 102 2.96 4.38 -11.96
C ARG A 102 3.83 3.75 -13.04
N ASP A 103 3.67 2.45 -13.26
CA ASP A 103 4.57 1.67 -14.12
C ASP A 103 6.04 1.74 -13.67
N ALA A 104 6.94 2.05 -14.60
CA ALA A 104 8.36 2.27 -14.32
C ALA A 104 8.67 3.71 -13.88
N ALA A 105 7.66 4.60 -13.84
CA ALA A 105 7.85 6.00 -13.51
C ALA A 105 7.47 6.29 -12.04
N THR A 106 8.29 7.13 -11.41
CA THR A 106 7.95 7.74 -10.12
C THR A 106 7.43 9.14 -10.37
N LEU A 107 6.23 9.43 -9.89
CA LEU A 107 5.65 10.77 -9.88
C LEU A 107 5.84 11.34 -8.48
N LYS A 108 6.46 12.52 -8.41
CA LYS A 108 6.65 13.26 -7.16
C LYS A 108 5.73 14.48 -7.14
N PHE A 109 5.31 14.85 -5.94
CA PHE A 109 4.43 15.99 -5.71
C PHE A 109 5.08 16.97 -4.76
N ASP A 110 4.71 18.23 -4.95
CA ASP A 110 5.13 19.37 -4.13
C ASP A 110 4.34 19.49 -2.82
N THR A 111 3.11 18.95 -2.78
CA THR A 111 2.17 19.13 -1.68
C THR A 111 1.32 17.89 -1.42
N GLU A 112 0.91 17.72 -0.17
CA GLU A 112 -0.04 16.68 0.23
C GLU A 112 -1.36 16.74 -0.55
N GLN A 113 -1.85 17.95 -0.83
CA GLN A 113 -3.12 18.13 -1.54
C GLN A 113 -3.05 17.60 -2.96
N ARG A 114 -1.95 17.89 -3.68
CA ARG A 114 -1.74 17.36 -5.02
C ARG A 114 -1.61 15.83 -5.02
N TRP A 115 -0.90 15.28 -4.04
CA TRP A 115 -0.80 13.83 -3.86
C TRP A 115 -2.15 13.17 -3.55
N LYS A 116 -3.04 13.81 -2.77
CA LYS A 116 -4.39 13.29 -2.53
C LYS A 116 -5.30 13.36 -3.75
N SER A 117 -5.07 14.31 -4.65
CA SER A 117 -5.88 14.49 -5.85
C SER A 117 -5.44 13.66 -7.06
N SER A 118 -4.29 12.96 -6.95
CA SER A 118 -3.67 12.22 -8.06
C SER A 118 -4.22 10.81 -8.27
#